data_AF-A0AAV5RXT2-F1
#
_entry.id   AF-A0AAV5RXT2-F1
#
_cell.length_a   1.000
_cell.length_b   1.000
_cell.length_c   1.000
_cell.angle_alpha   90.00
_cell.angle_beta   90.00
_cell.angle_gamma   90.00
#
_symmetry.space_group_name_H-M   'P 1'
#
loop_
_entity.id
_entity.type
_entity.pdbx_description
1 polymer ?
#
loop_
_entity_poly.entity_id
_entity_poly.type
_entity_poly.pdbx_seq_one_letter_code
_entity_poly.pdbx_strand_id
1 'polypeptide(L)'
;MLAQEWVLKTAAKPGFPFNMDMASPTATFALKSVEIDETQLQQGEVLLETLYLSNDPAQKFWISTADTNYAKGVQPGEQIPARGIGKVLASKNDKFPVGSFVSANTNWTTHRVVSAADLEKSKVLDPKGVEHLWWYLSLLGGTAVTAYFIFYRYAELDDKRPEDHGKTFLISGAAGAVGSICVQIAAKVFGAKKIIAIAGGPEKVRHVEAMDPCVVGVDYRDPHFKENLLSHGANTVDYFIDNVGGETLDLGCTLLKAGAFILACGAISGYNNPEALVFKNYVSVITKRLTIKGLLLMDNFAKFDEAYAHLTQWIKEGKIQKENAATIVSAEGTQPGGFDQVPLIWDGLFKGANTGKLITRVKHE
;
A
#
# COMPACT_ATOMS: atom_id res chain seq x y z
N MET A 1 11.22 -0.77 -29.98
CA MET A 1 11.14 0.50 -29.21
C MET A 1 12.18 0.51 -28.09
N LEU A 2 12.66 1.69 -27.70
CA LEU A 2 13.63 1.83 -26.60
C LEU A 2 12.89 2.01 -25.27
N ALA A 3 12.89 0.98 -24.44
CA ALA A 3 12.28 1.00 -23.12
C ALA A 3 13.32 1.37 -22.06
N GLN A 4 12.89 2.11 -21.04
CA GLN A 4 13.66 2.34 -19.83
C GLN A 4 13.21 1.42 -18.70
N GLU A 5 14.17 0.90 -17.95
CA GLU A 5 13.94 0.04 -16.78
C GLU A 5 14.91 0.39 -15.64
N TRP A 6 14.40 0.35 -14.41
CA TRP A 6 15.23 0.35 -13.22
C TRP A 6 15.54 -1.07 -12.80
N VAL A 7 16.82 -1.33 -12.57
CA VAL A 7 17.32 -2.61 -12.07
C VAL A 7 18.04 -2.45 -10.74
N LEU A 8 18.16 -3.54 -9.99
CA LEU A 8 19.04 -3.58 -8.84
C LEU A 8 20.49 -3.52 -9.31
N LYS A 9 21.26 -2.53 -8.86
CA LYS A 9 22.68 -2.35 -9.22
C LYS A 9 23.58 -3.05 -8.22
N THR A 10 23.35 -2.83 -6.93
CA THR A 10 24.12 -3.41 -5.84
C THR A 10 23.21 -4.19 -4.92
N ALA A 11 23.70 -5.30 -4.36
CA ALA A 11 22.92 -6.12 -3.45
C ALA A 11 22.45 -5.29 -2.25
N ALA A 12 21.13 -5.27 -2.03
CA ALA A 12 20.53 -4.54 -0.93
C ALA A 12 20.47 -5.39 0.34
N LYS A 13 20.84 -4.81 1.47
CA LYS A 13 20.77 -5.47 2.78
C LYS A 13 19.35 -5.34 3.38
N PRO A 14 18.68 -6.45 3.74
CA PRO A 14 17.34 -6.40 4.31
C PRO A 14 17.29 -5.53 5.58
N GLY A 15 16.28 -4.67 5.68
CA GLY A 15 16.07 -3.80 6.84
C GLY A 15 16.90 -2.50 6.86
N PHE A 16 17.85 -2.30 5.95
CA PHE A 16 18.67 -1.08 5.94
C PHE A 16 18.24 -0.11 4.83
N PRO A 17 18.51 1.21 4.97
CA PRO A 17 18.25 2.18 3.92
C PRO A 17 18.94 1.80 2.61
N PHE A 18 18.29 2.08 1.49
CA PHE A 18 18.91 1.92 0.18
C PHE A 18 19.74 3.16 -0.16
N ASN A 19 20.80 2.99 -0.93
CA ASN A 19 21.60 4.09 -1.42
C ASN A 19 20.91 4.73 -2.64
N MET A 20 20.26 5.86 -2.41
CA MET A 20 19.51 6.61 -3.43
C MET A 20 20.38 7.61 -4.22
N ASP A 21 21.69 7.67 -3.97
CA ASP A 21 22.60 8.46 -4.79
C ASP A 21 22.97 7.70 -6.08
N MET A 22 22.22 7.98 -7.15
CA MET A 22 22.40 7.30 -8.45
C MET A 22 23.75 7.59 -9.12
N ALA A 23 24.46 8.65 -8.71
CA ALA A 23 25.81 8.95 -9.19
C ALA A 23 26.87 8.09 -8.49
N SER A 24 26.54 7.47 -7.35
CA SER A 24 27.46 6.66 -6.58
C SER A 24 27.79 5.31 -7.25
N PRO A 25 29.06 4.86 -7.19
CA PRO A 25 29.42 3.48 -7.56
C PRO A 25 28.63 2.44 -6.77
N THR A 26 28.25 2.76 -5.53
CA THR A 26 27.51 1.88 -4.62
C THR A 26 26.01 2.17 -4.58
N ALA A 27 25.47 2.89 -5.58
CA ALA A 27 24.03 3.11 -5.71
C ALA A 27 23.26 1.79 -5.68
N THR A 28 22.08 1.77 -5.04
CA THR A 28 21.26 0.55 -5.00
C THR A 28 20.62 0.27 -6.34
N PHE A 29 20.26 1.30 -7.11
CA PHE A 29 19.54 1.16 -8.37
C PHE A 29 20.36 1.69 -9.55
N ALA A 30 20.06 1.19 -10.75
CA ALA A 30 20.57 1.72 -12.01
C ALA A 30 19.46 1.80 -13.06
N LEU A 31 19.42 2.90 -13.78
CA LEU A 31 18.55 3.06 -14.95
C LEU A 31 19.25 2.46 -16.17
N LYS A 32 18.52 1.62 -16.92
CA LYS A 32 18.98 1.03 -18.17
C LYS A 32 18.00 1.33 -19.30
N SER A 33 18.53 1.37 -20.52
CA SER A 33 17.74 1.37 -21.74
C SER A 33 17.87 0.01 -22.41
N VAL A 34 16.74 -0.57 -22.80
CA VAL A 34 16.65 -1.88 -23.44
C VAL A 34 15.76 -1.79 -24.68
N GLU A 35 16.15 -2.47 -25.75
CA GLU A 35 15.32 -2.56 -26.95
C GLU A 35 14.28 -3.67 -26.77
N ILE A 36 13.00 -3.30 -26.86
CA ILE A 36 11.86 -4.21 -26.78
C ILE A 36 11.07 -4.15 -28.08
N ASP A 37 10.70 -5.30 -28.62
CA ASP A 37 9.94 -5.44 -29.85
C ASP A 37 8.87 -6.53 -29.73
N GLU A 38 7.73 -6.36 -30.41
CA GLU A 38 6.63 -7.32 -30.36
C GLU A 38 7.00 -8.71 -30.93
N THR A 39 8.00 -8.76 -31.82
CA THR A 39 8.53 -10.02 -32.37
C THR A 39 9.18 -10.89 -31.30
N GLN A 40 9.57 -10.32 -30.15
CA GLN A 40 10.15 -11.04 -29.02
C GLN A 40 9.12 -11.79 -28.18
N LEU A 41 7.82 -11.51 -28.34
CA LEU A 41 6.77 -12.12 -27.53
C LEU A 41 6.68 -13.63 -27.77
N GLN A 42 6.65 -14.41 -26.70
CA GLN A 42 6.33 -15.83 -26.71
C GLN A 42 4.84 -16.08 -26.50
N GLN A 43 4.38 -17.32 -26.73
CA GLN A 43 2.98 -17.68 -26.55
C GLN A 43 2.52 -17.40 -25.11
N GLY A 44 1.39 -16.73 -24.96
CA GLY A 44 0.84 -16.36 -23.65
C GLY A 44 1.39 -15.06 -23.04
N GLU A 45 2.40 -14.43 -23.65
CA GLU A 45 2.98 -13.18 -23.18
C GLU A 45 2.27 -11.95 -23.76
N VAL A 46 2.43 -10.81 -23.09
CA VAL A 46 1.95 -9.50 -23.54
C VAL A 46 3.02 -8.43 -23.39
N LEU A 47 3.05 -7.48 -24.32
CA LEU A 47 3.84 -6.26 -24.21
C LEU A 47 2.97 -5.14 -23.65
N LEU A 48 3.33 -4.62 -22.49
CA LEU A 48 2.68 -3.49 -21.85
C LEU A 48 3.48 -2.20 -22.01
N GLU A 49 2.78 -1.08 -22.20
CA GLU A 49 3.26 0.27 -21.90
C GLU A 49 2.76 0.67 -20.51
N THR A 50 3.68 0.97 -19.60
CA THR A 50 3.34 1.36 -18.22
C THR A 50 2.83 2.79 -18.17
N LEU A 51 1.61 2.96 -17.64
CA LEU A 51 1.00 4.28 -17.45
C LEU A 51 1.17 4.78 -16.02
N TYR A 52 0.95 3.89 -15.04
CA TYR A 52 1.01 4.22 -13.62
C TYR A 52 1.76 3.14 -12.84
N LEU A 53 2.57 3.56 -11.87
CA LEU A 53 3.21 2.70 -10.89
C LEU A 53 2.60 2.92 -9.50
N SER A 54 2.28 1.81 -8.84
CA SER A 54 1.94 1.77 -7.44
C SER A 54 3.21 1.90 -6.62
N ASN A 55 3.35 2.96 -5.82
CA ASN A 55 4.43 3.05 -4.84
C ASN A 55 3.95 2.44 -3.52
N ASP A 56 4.51 1.30 -3.16
CA ASP A 56 4.16 0.55 -1.95
C ASP A 56 5.39 0.41 -1.03
N PRO A 57 5.24 0.66 0.29
CA PRO A 57 6.31 0.38 1.23
C PRO A 57 6.78 -1.08 1.20
N ALA A 58 5.86 -2.00 0.89
CA ALA A 58 6.12 -3.43 0.74
C ALA A 58 7.15 -3.77 -0.36
N GLN A 59 7.34 -2.89 -1.36
CA GLN A 59 8.38 -3.08 -2.39
C GLN A 59 9.76 -3.24 -1.79
N LYS A 60 10.01 -2.66 -0.60
CA LYS A 60 11.29 -2.82 0.10
C LYS A 60 11.63 -4.28 0.34
N PHE A 61 10.64 -5.09 0.74
CA PHE A 61 10.81 -6.53 0.95
C PHE A 61 10.81 -7.32 -0.35
N TRP A 62 10.08 -6.85 -1.37
CA TRP A 62 10.14 -7.49 -2.68
C TRP A 62 11.54 -7.35 -3.29
N ILE A 63 12.22 -6.23 -3.04
CA ILE A 63 13.60 -5.95 -3.44
C ILE A 63 14.59 -6.73 -2.55
N SER A 64 14.45 -6.63 -1.23
CA SER A 64 15.37 -7.21 -0.27
C SER A 64 14.63 -7.74 0.95
N THR A 65 14.59 -9.06 1.09
CA THR A 65 13.93 -9.75 2.21
C THR A 65 14.87 -10.74 2.87
N ALA A 66 14.70 -10.92 4.18
CA ALA A 66 15.28 -12.03 4.92
C ALA A 66 14.31 -13.23 5.02
N ASP A 67 13.02 -13.03 4.73
CA ASP A 67 11.99 -14.05 4.74
C ASP A 67 11.59 -14.43 3.31
N THR A 68 11.96 -15.65 2.93
CA THR A 68 11.69 -16.21 1.60
C THR A 68 10.23 -16.65 1.42
N ASN A 69 9.43 -16.72 2.50
CA ASN A 69 8.00 -17.02 2.39
C ASN A 69 7.20 -15.83 1.86
N TYR A 70 7.70 -14.60 2.03
CA TYR A 70 7.00 -13.40 1.56
C TYR A 70 7.41 -12.97 0.15
N ALA A 71 8.72 -12.99 -0.16
CA ALA A 71 9.24 -12.67 -1.47
C ALA A 71 10.56 -13.40 -1.73
N LYS A 72 10.93 -13.54 -3.01
CA LYS A 72 12.23 -14.12 -3.39
C LYS A 72 13.40 -13.14 -3.21
N GLY A 73 13.13 -11.84 -3.19
CA GLY A 73 14.15 -10.79 -3.33
C GLY A 73 14.62 -10.63 -4.78
N VAL A 74 15.35 -9.55 -5.04
CA VAL A 74 15.88 -9.18 -6.36
C VAL A 74 17.39 -9.37 -6.37
N GLN A 75 17.93 -9.91 -7.46
CA GLN A 75 19.37 -10.04 -7.69
C GLN A 75 19.91 -8.86 -8.51
N PRO A 76 21.20 -8.50 -8.36
CA PRO A 76 21.82 -7.47 -9.21
C PRO A 76 21.61 -7.77 -10.70
N GLY A 77 21.12 -6.77 -11.44
CA GLY A 77 20.76 -6.86 -12.85
C GLY A 77 19.27 -7.11 -13.11
N GLU A 78 18.51 -7.61 -12.14
CA GLU A 78 17.08 -7.85 -12.26
C GLU A 78 16.26 -6.56 -12.08
N GLN A 79 15.10 -6.50 -12.76
CA GLN A 79 14.17 -5.38 -12.71
C GLN A 79 13.57 -5.18 -11.31
N ILE A 80 13.34 -3.92 -10.92
CA ILE A 80 12.74 -3.61 -9.62
C ILE A 80 11.23 -3.88 -9.64
N PRO A 81 10.70 -4.71 -8.73
CA PRO A 81 9.30 -5.10 -8.73
C PRO A 81 8.37 -3.95 -8.33
N ALA A 82 7.30 -3.80 -9.09
CA ALA A 82 6.24 -2.84 -8.84
C ALA A 82 4.94 -3.30 -9.51
N ARG A 83 3.82 -3.05 -8.84
CA ARG A 83 2.50 -3.18 -9.46
C ARG A 83 2.18 -1.90 -10.20
N GLY A 84 1.37 -2.01 -11.24
CA GLY A 84 0.99 -0.84 -12.03
C GLY A 84 -0.23 -1.07 -12.89
N ILE A 85 -0.53 -0.03 -13.68
CA ILE A 85 -1.49 -0.09 -14.77
C ILE A 85 -0.72 0.11 -16.06
N GLY A 86 -0.91 -0.79 -17.01
CA GLY A 86 -0.34 -0.68 -18.34
C GLY A 86 -1.39 -0.83 -19.45
N LYS A 87 -1.06 -0.31 -20.64
CA LYS A 87 -1.82 -0.52 -21.87
C LYS A 87 -1.18 -1.63 -22.68
N VAL A 88 -1.97 -2.60 -23.15
CA VAL A 88 -1.47 -3.69 -24.00
C VAL A 88 -1.13 -3.13 -25.37
N LEU A 89 0.14 -3.17 -25.76
CA LEU A 89 0.60 -2.77 -27.09
C LEU A 89 0.59 -3.95 -28.07
N ALA A 90 0.99 -5.13 -27.61
CA ALA A 90 0.97 -6.37 -28.38
C ALA A 90 0.68 -7.56 -27.45
N SER A 91 0.04 -8.62 -27.97
CA SER A 91 -0.40 -9.74 -27.16
C SER A 91 -0.38 -11.06 -27.94
N LYS A 92 0.13 -12.12 -27.28
CA LYS A 92 -0.07 -13.52 -27.68
C LYS A 92 -0.95 -14.26 -26.67
N ASN A 93 -1.88 -13.53 -26.04
CA ASN A 93 -2.79 -14.03 -25.02
C ASN A 93 -4.18 -13.39 -25.16
N ASP A 94 -5.17 -14.18 -25.61
CA ASP A 94 -6.52 -13.69 -25.94
C ASP A 94 -7.27 -13.09 -24.73
N LYS A 95 -6.86 -13.41 -23.49
CA LYS A 95 -7.43 -12.81 -22.28
C LYS A 95 -7.05 -11.34 -22.09
N PHE A 96 -6.02 -10.87 -22.79
CA PHE A 96 -5.48 -9.51 -22.69
C PHE A 96 -5.38 -8.91 -24.10
N PRO A 97 -6.50 -8.38 -24.63
CA PRO A 97 -6.55 -7.83 -25.99
C PRO A 97 -5.69 -6.57 -26.12
N VAL A 98 -5.13 -6.36 -27.32
CA VAL A 98 -4.41 -5.13 -27.67
C VAL A 98 -5.31 -3.91 -27.45
N GLY A 99 -4.74 -2.85 -26.87
CA GLY A 99 -5.44 -1.61 -26.53
C GLY A 99 -6.16 -1.63 -25.17
N SER A 100 -6.30 -2.79 -24.52
CA SER A 100 -6.88 -2.87 -23.18
C SER A 100 -5.95 -2.32 -22.10
N PHE A 101 -6.54 -1.80 -21.02
CA PHE A 101 -5.81 -1.43 -19.80
C PHE A 101 -5.79 -2.62 -18.85
N VAL A 102 -4.65 -2.86 -18.21
CA VAL A 102 -4.43 -4.04 -17.38
C VAL A 102 -3.75 -3.62 -16.08
N SER A 103 -4.27 -4.08 -14.94
CA SER A 103 -3.49 -4.08 -13.70
C SER A 103 -2.58 -5.30 -13.70
N ALA A 104 -1.28 -5.08 -13.60
CA ALA A 104 -0.26 -6.11 -13.71
C ALA A 104 0.96 -5.81 -12.83
N ASN A 105 1.87 -6.78 -12.75
CA ASN A 105 3.24 -6.52 -12.35
C ASN A 105 3.94 -5.78 -13.50
N THR A 106 4.14 -4.48 -13.39
CA THR A 106 4.79 -3.66 -14.43
C THR A 106 6.28 -3.50 -14.19
N ASN A 107 6.77 -3.80 -12.97
CA ASN A 107 8.09 -3.39 -12.51
C ASN A 107 8.30 -1.87 -12.63
N TRP A 108 9.43 -1.35 -12.20
CA TRP A 108 9.84 0.00 -12.55
C TRP A 108 10.34 0.04 -13.99
N THR A 109 9.40 -0.06 -14.94
CA THR A 109 9.68 0.00 -16.38
C THR A 109 8.71 0.93 -17.09
N THR A 110 9.14 1.51 -18.20
CA THR A 110 8.26 2.22 -19.15
C THR A 110 7.50 1.25 -20.06
N HIS A 111 8.14 0.14 -20.43
CA HIS A 111 7.54 -0.95 -21.18
C HIS A 111 8.05 -2.28 -20.64
N ARG A 112 7.20 -3.31 -20.68
CA ARG A 112 7.55 -4.64 -20.18
C ARG A 112 6.84 -5.73 -20.95
N VAL A 113 7.60 -6.76 -21.32
CA VAL A 113 7.04 -8.07 -21.67
C VAL A 113 6.66 -8.78 -20.37
N VAL A 114 5.37 -9.10 -20.21
CA VAL A 114 4.85 -9.81 -19.05
C VAL A 114 4.58 -11.26 -19.44
N SER A 115 5.17 -12.17 -18.66
CA SER A 115 5.05 -13.61 -18.89
C SER A 115 3.62 -14.11 -18.63
N ALA A 116 3.27 -15.26 -19.21
CA ALA A 116 1.98 -15.91 -18.95
C ALA A 116 1.74 -16.17 -17.45
N ALA A 117 2.78 -16.53 -16.70
CA ALA A 117 2.71 -16.78 -15.26
C ALA A 117 2.43 -15.49 -14.45
N ASP A 118 3.08 -14.38 -14.80
CA ASP A 118 2.83 -13.09 -14.14
C ASP A 118 1.42 -12.54 -14.46
N LEU A 119 0.84 -12.94 -15.60
CA LEU A 119 -0.51 -12.56 -16.00
C LEU A 119 -1.63 -13.28 -15.23
N GLU A 120 -1.36 -14.40 -14.55
CA GLU A 120 -2.39 -15.13 -13.78
C GLU A 120 -3.02 -14.27 -12.67
N LYS A 121 -2.25 -13.32 -12.14
CA LYS A 121 -2.68 -12.37 -11.09
C LYS A 121 -3.05 -11.00 -11.64
N SER A 122 -3.06 -10.85 -12.96
CA SER A 122 -3.37 -9.61 -13.66
C SER A 122 -4.83 -9.57 -14.08
N LYS A 123 -5.39 -8.35 -14.21
CA LYS A 123 -6.80 -8.16 -14.55
C LYS A 123 -6.97 -7.06 -15.60
N VAL A 124 -7.73 -7.34 -16.66
CA VAL A 124 -8.20 -6.33 -17.59
C VAL A 124 -9.15 -5.39 -16.86
N LEU A 125 -8.90 -4.09 -16.99
CA LEU A 125 -9.62 -3.04 -16.29
C LEU A 125 -10.75 -2.48 -17.16
N ASP A 126 -11.85 -2.09 -16.53
CA ASP A 126 -12.91 -1.32 -17.18
C ASP A 126 -12.68 0.19 -16.94
N PRO A 127 -12.14 0.94 -17.92
CA PRO A 127 -11.92 2.38 -17.75
C PRO A 127 -13.23 3.17 -17.69
N LYS A 128 -14.37 2.62 -18.17
CA LYS A 128 -15.67 3.32 -18.13
C LYS A 128 -16.36 3.22 -16.77
N GLY A 129 -15.91 2.29 -15.93
CA GLY A 129 -16.45 2.08 -14.58
C GLY A 129 -15.91 3.06 -13.53
N VAL A 130 -14.93 3.90 -13.88
CA VAL A 130 -14.23 4.81 -12.96
C VAL A 130 -14.05 6.20 -13.58
N GLU A 131 -13.91 7.23 -12.76
CA GLU A 131 -13.64 8.60 -13.25
C GLU A 131 -12.17 8.77 -13.69
N HIS A 132 -11.26 8.05 -13.04
CA HIS A 132 -9.85 8.05 -13.39
C HIS A 132 -9.27 6.65 -13.29
N LEU A 133 -8.44 6.26 -14.26
CA LEU A 133 -7.87 4.92 -14.32
C LEU A 133 -7.01 4.58 -13.09
N TRP A 134 -6.32 5.58 -12.50
CA TRP A 134 -5.50 5.40 -11.30
C TRP A 134 -6.28 4.94 -10.06
N TRP A 135 -7.62 4.99 -10.08
CA TRP A 135 -8.46 4.42 -9.00
C TRP A 135 -8.17 2.95 -8.77
N TYR A 136 -7.82 2.19 -9.82
CA TYR A 136 -7.43 0.79 -9.72
C TYR A 136 -6.09 0.55 -9.00
N LEU A 137 -5.35 1.60 -8.62
CA LEU A 137 -4.19 1.52 -7.72
C LEU A 137 -4.46 2.03 -6.30
N SER A 138 -5.59 2.71 -6.09
CA SER A 138 -6.00 3.33 -4.82
C SER A 138 -7.34 2.75 -4.34
N LEU A 139 -8.44 3.42 -4.66
CA LEU A 139 -9.82 3.14 -4.21
C LEU A 139 -10.32 1.73 -4.58
N LEU A 140 -9.85 1.22 -5.72
CA LEU A 140 -10.09 -0.13 -6.22
C LEU A 140 -8.75 -0.87 -6.42
N GLY A 141 -7.72 -0.46 -5.69
CA GLY A 141 -6.40 -1.08 -5.72
C GLY A 141 -6.18 -2.04 -4.57
N GLY A 142 -5.01 -2.69 -4.58
CA GLY A 142 -4.64 -3.65 -3.53
C GLY A 142 -4.70 -3.07 -2.12
N THR A 143 -4.48 -1.76 -1.95
CA THR A 143 -4.52 -1.11 -0.62
C THR A 143 -5.94 -0.99 -0.07
N ALA A 144 -6.93 -0.62 -0.89
CA ALA A 144 -8.34 -0.64 -0.49
C ALA A 144 -8.86 -2.06 -0.27
N VAL A 145 -8.42 -3.03 -1.09
CA VAL A 145 -8.75 -4.46 -0.90
C VAL A 145 -8.15 -5.00 0.41
N THR A 146 -6.93 -4.60 0.76
CA THR A 146 -6.34 -4.91 2.08
C THR A 146 -7.22 -4.35 3.20
N ALA A 147 -7.66 -3.10 3.11
CA ALA A 147 -8.54 -2.50 4.09
C ALA A 147 -9.87 -3.26 4.23
N TYR A 148 -10.49 -3.69 3.13
CA TYR A 148 -11.69 -4.53 3.17
C TYR A 148 -11.43 -5.83 3.98
N PHE A 149 -10.37 -6.58 3.65
CA PHE A 149 -10.12 -7.85 4.33
C PHE A 149 -9.68 -7.68 5.79
N ILE A 150 -9.03 -6.56 6.15
CA ILE A 150 -8.74 -6.22 7.56
C ILE A 150 -10.00 -6.34 8.39
N PHE A 151 -11.13 -5.78 7.94
CA PHE A 151 -12.39 -5.83 8.69
C PHE A 151 -13.07 -7.20 8.56
N TYR A 152 -13.30 -7.68 7.33
CA TYR A 152 -14.16 -8.86 7.13
C TYR A 152 -13.48 -10.20 7.42
N ARG A 153 -12.16 -10.30 7.23
CA ARG A 153 -11.42 -11.58 7.38
C ARG A 153 -10.61 -11.63 8.66
N TYR A 154 -9.87 -10.55 8.96
CA TYR A 154 -8.92 -10.58 10.06
C TYR A 154 -9.52 -10.10 11.38
N ALA A 155 -10.27 -9.00 11.36
CA ALA A 155 -11.07 -8.53 12.49
C ALA A 155 -12.32 -9.40 12.75
N GLU A 156 -12.67 -10.25 11.78
CA GLU A 156 -13.84 -11.12 11.80
C GLU A 156 -15.15 -10.34 12.00
N LEU A 157 -15.24 -9.12 11.47
CA LEU A 157 -16.44 -8.29 11.55
C LEU A 157 -17.39 -8.57 10.38
N ASP A 158 -18.70 -8.42 10.62
CA ASP A 158 -19.75 -8.50 9.61
C ASP A 158 -20.67 -7.28 9.78
N ASP A 159 -20.85 -6.49 8.72
CA ASP A 159 -21.66 -5.28 8.78
C ASP A 159 -23.16 -5.56 8.99
N LYS A 160 -23.58 -6.82 8.93
CA LYS A 160 -24.94 -7.28 9.23
C LYS A 160 -25.15 -7.65 10.70
N ARG A 161 -24.10 -7.75 11.50
CA ARG A 161 -24.17 -8.12 12.92
C ARG A 161 -24.19 -6.88 13.81
N PRO A 162 -25.31 -6.53 14.48
CA PRO A 162 -25.40 -5.29 15.27
C PRO A 162 -24.31 -5.15 16.33
N GLU A 163 -23.84 -6.26 16.90
CA GLU A 163 -22.77 -6.30 17.90
C GLU A 163 -21.39 -5.89 17.37
N ASP A 164 -21.18 -5.90 16.05
CA ASP A 164 -19.92 -5.54 15.40
C ASP A 164 -19.81 -4.03 15.13
N HIS A 165 -20.90 -3.29 15.32
CA HIS A 165 -20.94 -1.84 15.17
C HIS A 165 -20.50 -1.11 16.44
N GLY A 166 -20.20 0.19 16.33
CA GLY A 166 -19.97 1.05 17.50
C GLY A 166 -18.67 0.74 18.25
N LYS A 167 -17.73 0.01 17.64
CA LYS A 167 -16.41 -0.29 18.21
C LYS A 167 -15.51 0.95 18.21
N THR A 168 -14.49 0.94 19.06
CA THR A 168 -13.40 1.92 19.04
C THR A 168 -12.21 1.37 18.27
N PHE A 169 -11.72 2.10 17.29
CA PHE A 169 -10.56 1.73 16.48
C PHE A 169 -9.36 2.62 16.79
N LEU A 170 -8.17 2.03 16.85
CA LEU A 170 -6.89 2.72 16.74
C LEU A 170 -6.29 2.37 15.37
N ILE A 171 -5.86 3.38 14.60
CA ILE A 171 -5.33 3.17 13.25
C ILE A 171 -4.01 3.92 13.13
N SER A 172 -2.90 3.19 12.97
CA SER A 172 -1.60 3.81 12.68
C SER A 172 -1.41 4.03 11.18
N GLY A 173 -0.66 5.08 10.80
CA GLY A 173 -0.52 5.44 9.38
C GLY A 173 -1.85 5.81 8.72
N ALA A 174 -2.76 6.43 9.47
CA ALA A 174 -4.16 6.63 9.10
C ALA A 174 -4.36 7.51 7.86
N ALA A 175 -3.41 8.39 7.55
CA ALA A 175 -3.45 9.22 6.34
C ALA A 175 -2.84 8.55 5.09
N GLY A 176 -2.35 7.31 5.22
CA GLY A 176 -1.80 6.52 4.10
C GLY A 176 -2.87 5.72 3.37
N ALA A 177 -2.49 5.04 2.28
CA ALA A 177 -3.41 4.35 1.38
C ALA A 177 -4.35 3.33 2.05
N VAL A 178 -3.82 2.43 2.88
CA VAL A 178 -4.63 1.44 3.61
C VAL A 178 -5.37 2.12 4.76
N GLY A 179 -4.66 2.93 5.54
CA GLY A 179 -5.18 3.59 6.74
C GLY A 179 -6.40 4.48 6.46
N SER A 180 -6.38 5.26 5.37
CA SER A 180 -7.47 6.19 5.06
C SER A 180 -8.74 5.46 4.64
N ILE A 181 -8.61 4.31 3.97
CA ILE A 181 -9.76 3.44 3.67
C ILE A 181 -10.26 2.76 4.94
N CYS A 182 -9.36 2.29 5.82
CA CYS A 182 -9.76 1.73 7.11
C CYS A 182 -10.53 2.71 8.00
N VAL A 183 -10.11 3.98 8.05
CA VAL A 183 -10.84 5.05 8.77
C VAL A 183 -12.27 5.17 8.25
N GLN A 184 -12.42 5.22 6.93
CA GLN A 184 -13.73 5.37 6.29
C GLN A 184 -14.62 4.14 6.44
N ILE A 185 -14.06 2.92 6.33
CA ILE A 185 -14.80 1.68 6.58
C ILE A 185 -15.26 1.63 8.06
N ALA A 186 -14.37 1.91 9.01
CA ALA A 186 -14.73 1.96 10.43
C ALA A 186 -15.88 2.96 10.68
N ALA A 187 -15.78 4.18 10.15
CA ALA A 187 -16.77 5.23 10.38
C ALA A 187 -18.10 4.98 9.67
N LYS A 188 -18.05 4.72 8.35
CA LYS A 188 -19.22 4.76 7.46
C LYS A 188 -19.90 3.41 7.24
N VAL A 189 -19.19 2.31 7.49
CA VAL A 189 -19.73 0.94 7.34
C VAL A 189 -20.05 0.33 8.69
N PHE A 190 -19.12 0.41 9.65
CA PHE A 190 -19.27 -0.17 10.99
C PHE A 190 -19.73 0.81 12.07
N GLY A 191 -20.02 2.07 11.70
CA GLY A 191 -20.55 3.08 12.62
C GLY A 191 -19.68 3.23 13.88
N ALA A 192 -18.35 3.27 13.71
CA ALA A 192 -17.41 3.30 14.82
C ALA A 192 -17.77 4.41 15.83
N LYS A 193 -17.71 4.06 17.12
CA LYS A 193 -17.98 5.03 18.19
C LYS A 193 -16.89 6.09 18.25
N LYS A 194 -15.64 5.68 18.03
CA LYS A 194 -14.46 6.54 18.03
C LYS A 194 -13.36 5.92 17.20
N ILE A 195 -12.66 6.74 16.44
CA ILE A 195 -11.46 6.34 15.71
C ILE A 195 -10.30 7.22 16.17
N ILE A 196 -9.27 6.62 16.72
CA ILE A 196 -8.01 7.30 17.04
C ILE A 196 -7.09 7.09 15.84
N ALA A 197 -6.86 8.15 15.07
CA ALA A 197 -6.15 8.09 13.80
C ALA A 197 -4.75 8.70 13.95
N ILE A 198 -3.72 7.86 13.97
CA ILE A 198 -2.33 8.34 14.09
C ILE A 198 -1.79 8.68 12.70
N ALA A 199 -1.39 9.94 12.52
CA ALA A 199 -0.85 10.47 11.27
C ALA A 199 0.39 11.36 11.52
N GLY A 200 1.14 11.69 10.48
CA GLY A 200 2.40 12.45 10.60
C GLY A 200 2.28 13.87 10.09
N GLY A 201 2.24 14.83 10.99
CA GLY A 201 2.10 16.26 10.72
C GLY A 201 0.66 16.75 10.84
N PRO A 202 0.48 18.05 11.17
CA PRO A 202 -0.84 18.64 11.41
C PRO A 202 -1.76 18.60 10.20
N GLU A 203 -1.23 18.74 8.98
CA GLU A 203 -2.04 18.66 7.75
C GLU A 203 -2.67 17.29 7.55
N LYS A 204 -1.94 16.21 7.86
CA LYS A 204 -2.45 14.85 7.74
C LYS A 204 -3.44 14.51 8.85
N VAL A 205 -3.23 15.04 10.05
CA VAL A 205 -4.18 14.97 11.17
C VAL A 205 -5.51 15.61 10.77
N ARG A 206 -5.49 16.86 10.29
CA ARG A 206 -6.71 17.53 9.82
C ARG A 206 -7.39 16.77 8.68
N HIS A 207 -6.60 16.21 7.77
CA HIS A 207 -7.13 15.41 6.66
C HIS A 207 -7.92 14.19 7.14
N VAL A 208 -7.41 13.42 8.11
CA VAL A 208 -8.14 12.25 8.63
C VAL A 208 -9.34 12.63 9.50
N GLU A 209 -9.24 13.70 10.29
CA GLU A 209 -10.35 14.22 11.10
C GLU A 209 -11.51 14.72 10.24
N ALA A 210 -11.22 15.26 9.05
CA ALA A 210 -12.25 15.70 8.10
C ALA A 210 -13.08 14.55 7.49
N MET A 211 -12.66 13.28 7.65
CA MET A 211 -13.37 12.14 7.06
C MET A 211 -14.69 11.82 7.79
N ASP A 212 -14.71 11.97 9.11
CA ASP A 212 -15.89 11.74 9.94
C ASP A 212 -15.74 12.39 11.33
N PRO A 213 -16.82 12.95 11.92
CA PRO A 213 -16.79 13.52 13.27
C PRO A 213 -16.35 12.57 14.39
N CYS A 214 -16.41 11.24 14.19
CA CYS A 214 -15.94 10.27 15.18
C CYS A 214 -14.41 10.08 15.17
N VAL A 215 -13.71 10.68 14.21
CA VAL A 215 -12.25 10.59 14.06
C VAL A 215 -11.57 11.66 14.91
N VAL A 216 -10.62 11.21 15.74
CA VAL A 216 -9.71 12.07 16.50
C VAL A 216 -8.30 11.78 16.03
N GLY A 217 -7.63 12.78 15.48
CA GLY A 217 -6.29 12.63 14.94
C GLY A 217 -5.21 12.83 16.01
N VAL A 218 -4.12 12.07 15.89
CA VAL A 218 -2.95 12.17 16.77
C VAL A 218 -1.70 12.29 15.90
N ASP A 219 -0.94 13.37 16.07
CA ASP A 219 0.30 13.59 15.33
C ASP A 219 1.48 12.85 15.99
N TYR A 220 2.05 11.86 15.30
CA TYR A 220 3.24 11.16 15.81
C TYR A 220 4.54 11.98 15.73
N ARG A 221 4.54 13.10 15.01
CA ARG A 221 5.67 14.04 14.91
C ARG A 221 5.63 15.11 15.99
N ASP A 222 4.53 15.22 16.74
CA ASP A 222 4.44 16.13 17.87
C ASP A 222 5.37 15.66 19.01
N PRO A 223 6.16 16.56 19.64
CA PRO A 223 6.99 16.21 20.80
C PRO A 223 6.22 15.58 21.96
N HIS A 224 4.91 15.83 22.07
CA HIS A 224 4.00 15.29 23.08
C HIS A 224 3.15 14.13 22.56
N PHE A 225 3.56 13.48 21.46
CA PHE A 225 2.83 12.37 20.84
C PHE A 225 2.40 11.31 21.87
N LYS A 226 3.31 10.93 22.76
CA LYS A 226 3.05 9.92 23.78
C LYS A 226 1.94 10.35 24.72
N GLU A 227 2.02 11.55 25.30
CA GLU A 227 1.00 12.08 26.20
C GLU A 227 -0.35 12.19 25.48
N ASN A 228 -0.34 12.73 24.26
CA ASN A 228 -1.53 12.93 23.44
C ASN A 228 -2.22 11.60 23.12
N LEU A 229 -1.47 10.58 22.70
CA LEU A 229 -2.02 9.25 22.42
C LEU A 229 -2.59 8.60 23.69
N LEU A 230 -1.85 8.62 24.79
CA LEU A 230 -2.26 7.99 26.05
C LEU A 230 -3.43 8.71 26.73
N SER A 231 -3.66 10.00 26.43
CA SER A 231 -4.80 10.77 26.94
C SER A 231 -6.16 10.17 26.54
N HIS A 232 -6.20 9.32 25.50
CA HIS A 232 -7.40 8.60 25.10
C HIS A 232 -7.80 7.45 26.04
N GLY A 233 -6.98 7.15 27.05
CA GLY A 233 -7.32 6.27 28.15
C GLY A 233 -7.07 4.78 27.88
N ALA A 234 -6.68 4.06 28.93
CA ALA A 234 -6.48 2.62 28.89
C ALA A 234 -7.82 1.86 28.78
N ASN A 235 -7.80 0.69 28.14
CA ASN A 235 -8.96 -0.18 27.97
C ASN A 235 -10.14 0.48 27.22
N THR A 236 -9.84 1.26 26.18
CA THR A 236 -10.84 1.99 25.39
C THR A 236 -10.97 1.48 23.94
N VAL A 237 -9.93 0.83 23.41
CA VAL A 237 -9.82 0.40 22.00
C VAL A 237 -10.15 -1.09 21.85
N ASP A 238 -11.00 -1.42 20.88
CA ASP A 238 -11.40 -2.80 20.53
C ASP A 238 -10.50 -3.40 19.43
N TYR A 239 -10.12 -2.58 18.44
CA TYR A 239 -9.30 -3.00 17.31
C TYR A 239 -8.18 -2.00 17.06
N PHE A 240 -6.96 -2.50 16.93
CA PHE A 240 -5.81 -1.72 16.47
C PHE A 240 -5.35 -2.22 15.10
N ILE A 241 -5.60 -1.41 14.08
CA ILE A 241 -5.07 -1.62 12.73
C ILE A 241 -3.68 -1.01 12.67
N ASP A 242 -2.66 -1.86 12.69
CA ASP A 242 -1.27 -1.42 12.75
C ASP A 242 -0.57 -1.54 11.40
N ASN A 243 -0.23 -0.38 10.84
CA ASN A 243 0.57 -0.22 9.61
C ASN A 243 2.02 0.19 9.90
N VAL A 244 2.35 0.48 11.16
CA VAL A 244 3.58 1.20 11.55
C VAL A 244 4.52 0.36 12.40
N GLY A 245 4.02 -0.37 13.39
CA GLY A 245 4.86 -1.14 14.31
C GLY A 245 5.63 -0.26 15.32
N GLY A 246 6.69 -0.84 15.88
CA GLY A 246 7.65 -0.13 16.74
C GLY A 246 7.03 0.54 17.97
N GLU A 247 7.49 1.75 18.30
CA GLU A 247 6.98 2.53 19.44
C GLU A 247 5.48 2.83 19.34
N THR A 248 4.95 3.03 18.13
CA THR A 248 3.50 3.26 17.93
C THR A 248 2.70 2.02 18.33
N LEU A 249 3.17 0.82 17.95
CA LEU A 249 2.57 -0.44 18.40
C LEU A 249 2.62 -0.57 19.93
N ASP A 250 3.79 -0.28 20.50
CA ASP A 250 4.03 -0.40 21.94
C ASP A 250 3.08 0.49 22.75
N LEU A 251 3.00 1.78 22.40
CA LEU A 251 2.09 2.73 23.05
C LEU A 251 0.62 2.38 22.79
N GLY A 252 0.26 2.06 21.54
CA GLY A 252 -1.11 1.71 21.17
C GLY A 252 -1.66 0.52 21.94
N CYS A 253 -0.81 -0.47 22.25
CA CYS A 253 -1.17 -1.64 23.04
C CYS A 253 -1.72 -1.29 24.45
N THR A 254 -1.30 -0.16 25.01
CA THR A 254 -1.76 0.27 26.35
C THR A 254 -3.23 0.71 26.34
N LEU A 255 -3.74 1.22 25.22
CA LEU A 255 -5.14 1.66 25.03
C LEU A 255 -6.11 0.48 24.85
N LEU A 256 -5.61 -0.69 24.47
CA LEU A 256 -6.43 -1.85 24.13
C LEU A 256 -7.26 -2.38 25.30
N LYS A 257 -8.48 -2.83 25.02
CA LYS A 257 -9.32 -3.60 25.93
C LYS A 257 -8.82 -5.04 26.06
N ALA A 258 -9.33 -5.70 27.10
CA ALA A 258 -9.36 -7.15 27.18
C ALA A 258 -10.04 -7.77 25.94
N GLY A 259 -9.41 -8.76 25.31
CA GLY A 259 -9.92 -9.44 24.12
C GLY A 259 -9.78 -8.65 22.81
N ALA A 260 -9.12 -7.50 22.83
CA ALA A 260 -8.94 -6.67 21.65
C ALA A 260 -8.03 -7.33 20.59
N PHE A 261 -8.18 -6.87 19.35
CA PHE A 261 -7.43 -7.37 18.20
C PHE A 261 -6.35 -6.37 17.77
N ILE A 262 -5.15 -6.87 17.49
CA ILE A 262 -4.10 -6.16 16.75
C ILE A 262 -4.03 -6.79 15.36
N LEU A 263 -4.34 -5.99 14.34
CA LEU A 263 -4.36 -6.38 12.94
C LEU A 263 -3.07 -5.82 12.31
N ALA A 264 -2.03 -6.65 12.30
CA ALA A 264 -0.69 -6.30 11.86
C ALA A 264 -0.62 -6.33 10.33
N CYS A 265 -0.88 -5.19 9.70
CA CYS A 265 -0.86 -4.98 8.25
C CYS A 265 0.54 -4.62 7.73
N GLY A 266 1.34 -3.92 8.53
CA GLY A 266 2.66 -3.47 8.14
C GLY A 266 3.44 -2.90 9.32
N ALA A 267 4.73 -2.68 9.11
CA ALA A 267 5.64 -2.25 10.17
C ALA A 267 6.63 -1.19 9.67
N ILE A 268 6.13 -0.17 8.95
CA ILE A 268 6.95 0.74 8.14
C ILE A 268 8.04 1.48 8.95
N SER A 269 7.84 1.67 10.26
CA SER A 269 8.85 2.31 11.12
C SER A 269 10.15 1.50 11.21
N GLY A 270 10.08 0.18 11.01
CA GLY A 270 11.23 -0.71 11.08
C GLY A 270 11.84 -1.07 9.72
N TYR A 271 11.24 -0.67 8.59
CA TYR A 271 11.68 -1.14 7.27
C TYR A 271 13.10 -0.69 6.90
N ASN A 272 13.55 0.45 7.46
CA ASN A 272 14.89 1.01 7.32
C ASN A 272 15.72 0.94 8.62
N ASN A 273 15.15 0.37 9.69
CA ASN A 273 15.81 0.24 10.98
C ASN A 273 15.16 -0.92 11.77
N PRO A 274 15.59 -2.18 11.57
CA PRO A 274 14.98 -3.33 12.23
C PRO A 274 15.12 -3.28 13.76
N GLU A 275 16.15 -2.61 14.28
CA GLU A 275 16.36 -2.45 15.72
C GLU A 275 15.28 -1.59 16.39
N ALA A 276 14.58 -0.76 15.63
CA ALA A 276 13.43 0.02 16.13
C ALA A 276 12.16 -0.83 16.28
N LEU A 277 12.12 -2.04 15.73
CA LEU A 277 10.93 -2.89 15.72
C LEU A 277 10.82 -3.78 16.96
N VAL A 278 10.80 -3.16 18.14
CA VAL A 278 10.71 -3.86 19.44
C VAL A 278 9.32 -3.69 20.04
N PHE A 279 8.64 -4.81 20.30
CA PHE A 279 7.36 -4.82 21.03
C PHE A 279 7.59 -5.12 22.51
N LYS A 280 7.75 -4.07 23.33
CA LYS A 280 8.10 -4.19 24.76
C LYS A 280 6.87 -4.62 25.59
N ASN A 281 5.68 -4.19 25.19
CA ASN A 281 4.42 -4.45 25.87
C ASN A 281 3.82 -5.84 25.56
N TYR A 282 4.65 -6.84 25.22
CA TYR A 282 4.20 -8.21 24.96
C TYR A 282 3.41 -8.81 26.14
N VAL A 283 3.74 -8.43 27.38
CA VAL A 283 2.98 -8.86 28.57
C VAL A 283 1.50 -8.49 28.48
N SER A 284 1.14 -7.40 27.81
CA SER A 284 -0.26 -7.01 27.58
C SER A 284 -1.01 -8.01 26.71
N VAL A 285 -0.33 -8.73 25.81
CA VAL A 285 -0.94 -9.81 25.02
C VAL A 285 -1.49 -10.89 25.95
N ILE A 286 -0.72 -11.25 26.98
CA ILE A 286 -1.10 -12.25 27.97
C ILE A 286 -2.20 -11.70 28.88
N THR A 287 -1.95 -10.55 29.52
CA THR A 287 -2.85 -10.05 30.58
C THR A 287 -4.19 -9.58 30.03
N LYS A 288 -4.24 -9.03 28.81
CA LYS A 288 -5.48 -8.63 28.13
C LYS A 288 -6.03 -9.72 27.20
N ARG A 289 -5.32 -10.84 26.99
CA ARG A 289 -5.69 -11.92 26.04
C ARG A 289 -5.94 -11.35 24.65
N LEU A 290 -4.98 -10.58 24.17
CA LEU A 290 -5.06 -9.94 22.86
C LEU A 290 -4.91 -10.98 21.76
N THR A 291 -5.61 -10.76 20.66
CA THR A 291 -5.38 -11.51 19.42
C THR A 291 -4.50 -10.67 18.50
N ILE A 292 -3.33 -11.18 18.12
CA ILE A 292 -2.48 -10.54 17.09
C ILE A 292 -2.58 -11.36 15.81
N LYS A 293 -3.06 -10.75 14.73
CA LYS A 293 -3.14 -11.37 13.40
C LYS A 293 -2.30 -10.61 12.41
N GLY A 294 -1.28 -11.27 11.86
CA GLY A 294 -0.62 -10.84 10.64
C GLY A 294 -1.52 -11.13 9.43
N LEU A 295 -1.42 -10.29 8.40
CA LEU A 295 -2.19 -10.45 7.18
C LEU A 295 -1.35 -10.25 5.93
N LEU A 296 -1.61 -11.06 4.91
CA LEU A 296 -1.07 -10.91 3.57
C LEU A 296 -2.23 -10.83 2.59
N LEU A 297 -2.25 -9.76 1.79
CA LEU A 297 -3.30 -9.51 0.81
C LEU A 297 -3.53 -10.71 -0.13
N MET A 298 -2.46 -11.38 -0.56
CA MET A 298 -2.53 -12.45 -1.55
C MET A 298 -3.20 -13.73 -1.03
N ASP A 299 -3.29 -13.93 0.28
CA ASP A 299 -4.02 -15.08 0.87
C ASP A 299 -5.52 -15.05 0.51
N ASN A 300 -6.03 -13.87 0.17
CA ASN A 300 -7.44 -13.63 -0.15
C ASN A 300 -7.70 -13.44 -1.65
N PHE A 301 -6.75 -13.80 -2.53
CA PHE A 301 -6.86 -13.54 -3.98
C PHE A 301 -8.18 -14.04 -4.58
N ALA A 302 -8.64 -15.24 -4.20
CA ALA A 302 -9.90 -15.83 -4.65
C ALA A 302 -11.16 -15.03 -4.25
N LYS A 303 -11.02 -14.04 -3.36
CA LYS A 303 -12.10 -13.20 -2.85
C LYS A 303 -11.99 -11.73 -3.28
N PHE A 304 -11.06 -11.38 -4.18
CA PHE A 304 -10.87 -9.99 -4.59
C PHE A 304 -12.10 -9.41 -5.28
N ASP A 305 -12.80 -10.18 -6.11
CA ASP A 305 -14.01 -9.69 -6.79
C ASP A 305 -15.14 -9.34 -5.81
N GLU A 306 -15.25 -10.06 -4.69
CA GLU A 306 -16.16 -9.73 -3.58
C GLU A 306 -15.79 -8.37 -2.99
N ALA A 307 -14.50 -8.17 -2.64
CA ALA A 307 -14.01 -6.90 -2.11
C ALA A 307 -14.23 -5.73 -3.08
N TYR A 308 -13.97 -5.94 -4.37
CA TYR A 308 -14.17 -4.91 -5.41
C TYR A 308 -15.63 -4.49 -5.54
N ALA A 309 -16.56 -5.44 -5.46
CA ALA A 309 -17.99 -5.15 -5.51
C ALA A 309 -18.42 -4.25 -4.34
N HIS A 310 -18.01 -4.59 -3.11
CA HIS A 310 -18.28 -3.78 -1.92
C HIS A 310 -17.65 -2.38 -2.00
N LEU A 311 -16.37 -2.30 -2.37
CA LEU A 311 -15.68 -1.01 -2.49
C LEU A 311 -16.33 -0.11 -3.55
N THR A 312 -16.69 -0.67 -4.71
CA THR A 312 -17.37 0.07 -5.77
C THR A 312 -18.73 0.58 -5.31
N GLN A 313 -19.48 -0.24 -4.57
CA GLN A 313 -20.75 0.18 -3.98
C GLN A 313 -20.55 1.32 -2.98
N TRP A 314 -19.59 1.21 -2.06
CA TRP A 314 -19.33 2.24 -1.05
C TRP A 314 -18.83 3.56 -1.65
N ILE A 315 -18.07 3.52 -2.74
CA ILE A 315 -17.70 4.73 -3.50
C ILE A 315 -18.95 5.39 -4.10
N LYS A 316 -19.88 4.60 -4.68
CA LYS A 316 -21.14 5.13 -5.23
C LYS A 316 -22.07 5.71 -4.17
N GLU A 317 -22.09 5.10 -2.98
CA GLU A 317 -22.87 5.56 -1.83
C GLU A 317 -22.24 6.76 -1.09
N GLY A 318 -21.04 7.21 -1.50
CA GLY A 318 -20.32 8.29 -0.82
C GLY A 318 -19.76 7.91 0.55
N LYS A 319 -19.70 6.61 0.87
CA LYS A 319 -19.07 6.09 2.10
C LYS A 319 -17.54 6.11 2.02
N ILE A 320 -16.99 6.02 0.80
CA ILE A 320 -15.57 6.23 0.52
C ILE A 320 -15.44 7.50 -0.34
N GLN A 321 -14.78 8.50 0.23
CA GLN A 321 -14.42 9.75 -0.42
C GLN A 321 -13.36 9.52 -1.51
N LYS A 322 -13.49 10.25 -2.61
CA LYS A 322 -12.61 10.14 -3.78
C LYS A 322 -11.47 11.16 -3.69
N GLU A 323 -11.75 12.27 -3.04
CA GLU A 323 -10.87 13.41 -2.85
C GLU A 323 -9.67 13.00 -2.00
N ASN A 324 -8.46 13.39 -2.41
CA ASN A 324 -7.21 13.07 -1.72
C ASN A 324 -6.96 11.55 -1.52
N ALA A 325 -7.65 10.67 -2.26
CA ALA A 325 -7.42 9.23 -2.23
C ALA A 325 -6.01 8.85 -2.72
N ALA A 326 -5.38 9.72 -3.52
CA ALA A 326 -4.02 9.55 -3.99
C ALA A 326 -3.25 10.88 -4.07
N THR A 327 -1.95 10.80 -3.82
CA THR A 327 -0.94 11.76 -4.28
C THR A 327 -0.33 11.22 -5.57
N ILE A 328 -0.55 11.91 -6.68
CA ILE A 328 -0.01 11.52 -7.99
C ILE A 328 1.19 12.41 -8.31
N VAL A 329 2.34 11.79 -8.56
CA VAL A 329 3.56 12.48 -8.96
C VAL A 329 3.91 12.06 -10.38
N SER A 330 4.13 13.02 -11.26
CA SER A 330 4.52 12.74 -12.64
C SER A 330 6.01 12.40 -12.72
N ALA A 331 6.32 11.35 -13.46
CA ALA A 331 7.66 10.95 -13.90
C ALA A 331 7.64 10.71 -15.43
N GLU A 332 6.90 11.55 -16.14
CA GLU A 332 6.73 11.45 -17.59
C GLU A 332 7.98 11.87 -18.36
N GLY A 333 8.28 11.13 -19.43
CA GLY A 333 9.43 11.38 -20.29
C GLY A 333 10.73 10.72 -19.79
N THR A 334 11.75 10.77 -20.63
CA THR A 334 13.03 10.08 -20.42
C THR A 334 14.18 11.03 -20.07
N GLN A 335 13.88 12.32 -19.97
CA GLN A 335 14.83 13.39 -19.65
C GLN A 335 15.01 13.53 -18.13
N PRO A 336 16.04 14.24 -17.66
CA PRO A 336 16.18 14.55 -16.23
C PRO A 336 14.89 15.14 -15.66
N GLY A 337 14.35 14.48 -14.63
CA GLY A 337 13.05 14.84 -14.04
C GLY A 337 11.85 14.03 -14.53
N GLY A 338 12.08 13.06 -15.42
CA GLY A 338 11.09 12.10 -15.91
C GLY A 338 11.19 10.75 -15.20
N PHE A 339 11.26 9.66 -15.96
CA PHE A 339 11.28 8.29 -15.44
C PHE A 339 12.48 7.99 -14.54
N ASP A 340 13.54 8.80 -14.63
CA ASP A 340 14.71 8.74 -13.75
C ASP A 340 14.38 9.11 -12.29
N GLN A 341 13.23 9.72 -12.02
CA GLN A 341 12.79 10.09 -10.67
C GLN A 341 12.07 8.97 -9.91
N VAL A 342 11.71 7.86 -10.57
CA VAL A 342 10.89 6.79 -9.97
C VAL A 342 11.42 6.31 -8.59
N PRO A 343 12.72 6.01 -8.41
CA PRO A 343 13.23 5.57 -7.10
C PRO A 343 13.10 6.65 -6.02
N LEU A 344 13.27 7.92 -6.37
CA LEU A 344 13.18 9.05 -5.43
C LEU A 344 11.73 9.34 -5.04
N ILE A 345 10.80 9.24 -5.99
CA ILE A 345 9.36 9.33 -5.71
C ILE A 345 8.97 8.22 -4.73
N TRP A 346 9.37 6.98 -4.99
CA TRP A 346 9.12 5.85 -4.10
C TRP A 346 9.72 6.05 -2.70
N ASP A 347 10.97 6.53 -2.60
CA ASP A 347 11.64 6.82 -1.32
C ASP A 347 10.88 7.86 -0.47
N GLY A 348 10.12 8.75 -1.11
CA GLY A 348 9.23 9.70 -0.46
C GLY A 348 8.22 9.06 0.50
N LEU A 349 7.84 7.79 0.29
CA LEU A 349 6.98 7.04 1.22
C LEU A 349 7.54 7.01 2.64
N PHE A 350 8.85 6.80 2.78
CA PHE A 350 9.53 6.67 4.08
C PHE A 350 9.76 8.01 4.78
N LYS A 351 9.54 9.11 4.05
CA LYS A 351 9.59 10.49 4.54
C LYS A 351 8.18 11.05 4.80
N GLY A 352 7.15 10.28 4.47
CA GLY A 352 5.75 10.68 4.57
C GLY A 352 5.40 11.81 3.60
N ALA A 353 5.91 11.78 2.37
CA ALA A 353 5.65 12.82 1.36
C ALA A 353 4.21 12.84 0.86
N ASN A 354 3.48 11.72 0.93
CA ASN A 354 2.14 11.56 0.37
C ASN A 354 1.01 11.62 1.41
N THR A 355 -0.14 12.14 0.99
CA THR A 355 -1.45 11.91 1.62
C THR A 355 -2.26 10.99 0.72
N GLY A 356 -2.87 9.95 1.29
CA GLY A 356 -3.50 8.88 0.50
C GLY A 356 -2.46 7.99 -0.21
N LYS A 357 -2.85 7.35 -1.30
CA LYS A 357 -1.98 6.47 -2.09
C LYS A 357 -0.94 7.25 -2.90
N LEU A 358 0.34 6.92 -2.78
CA LEU A 358 1.36 7.46 -3.69
C LEU A 358 1.36 6.69 -5.02
N ILE A 359 1.20 7.40 -6.11
CA ILE A 359 1.19 6.87 -7.48
C ILE A 359 2.18 7.66 -8.32
N THR A 360 3.06 6.95 -9.05
CA THR A 360 3.88 7.59 -10.08
C THR A 360 3.16 7.48 -11.41
N ARG A 361 2.91 8.60 -12.09
CA ARG A 361 2.44 8.61 -13.48
C ARG A 361 3.64 8.57 -14.40
N VAL A 362 3.81 7.47 -15.12
CA VAL A 362 4.91 7.23 -16.08
C VAL A 362 4.55 7.77 -17.45
N LYS A 363 3.27 7.66 -17.83
CA LYS A 363 2.73 8.21 -19.07
C LYS A 363 1.27 8.56 -18.87
N HIS A 364 0.82 9.62 -19.53
CA HIS A 364 -0.61 9.89 -19.61
C HIS A 364 -1.32 8.82 -20.45
N GLU A 365 -2.54 8.46 -20.05
CA GLU A 365 -3.43 7.53 -20.76
C GLU A 365 -3.85 8.02 -22.15
#